data_AF-A0A0A0MT41-F1
#
_entry.id   AF-A0A0A0MT41-F1
#
_cell.length_a   1.000
_cell.length_b   1.000
_cell.length_c   1.000
_cell.angle_alpha   90.00
_cell.angle_beta   90.00
_cell.angle_gamma   90.00
#
_symmetry.space_group_name_H-M   'P 1'
#
loop_
_entity.id
_entity.type
_entity.pdbx_description
1 polymer ?
#
loop_
_entity_poly.entity_id
_entity_poly.type
_entity_poly.pdbx_seq_one_letter_code
_entity_poly.pdbx_strand_id
1 'polypeptide(L)'
;MGGQVSASNSFSRLHCRNANEDWMSALCPRLWDVPLHHLSIPGSHDTMTYCLNKKSPISHEESRLLQLLNKALPCITRPVVLKWSVTQALDVTEQLDAGVRYLDLRIAHMLEGSEKNLHFVHMV
;
A
#
# COMPACT_ATOMS: atom_id res chain seq x y z
N MET A 1 -50.21 35.07 -14.38
CA MET A 1 -48.93 35.25 -13.65
C MET A 1 -48.25 33.90 -13.59
N GLY A 2 -47.29 33.70 -14.49
CA GLY A 2 -46.46 32.50 -14.54
C GLY A 2 -45.26 32.65 -13.62
N GLY A 3 -44.76 31.51 -13.15
CA GLY A 3 -43.55 31.42 -12.35
C GLY A 3 -43.21 29.95 -12.14
N GLN A 4 -42.78 29.27 -13.20
CA GLN A 4 -42.15 27.97 -13.12
C GLN A 4 -40.87 28.11 -12.30
N VAL A 5 -40.81 27.41 -11.17
CA VAL A 5 -39.57 27.27 -10.39
C VAL A 5 -38.68 26.31 -11.16
N SER A 6 -37.68 26.89 -11.81
CA SER A 6 -36.65 26.19 -12.58
C SER A 6 -35.83 25.32 -11.63
N ALA A 7 -35.97 24.00 -11.74
CA ALA A 7 -35.06 23.06 -11.10
C ALA A 7 -33.71 23.18 -11.82
N SER A 8 -32.77 23.88 -11.19
CA SER A 8 -31.37 23.89 -11.59
C SER A 8 -30.80 22.49 -11.36
N ASN A 9 -30.90 21.66 -12.39
CA ASN A 9 -30.19 20.39 -12.50
C ASN A 9 -28.69 20.70 -12.61
N SER A 10 -28.07 20.97 -11.46
CA SER A 10 -26.63 20.88 -11.31
C SER A 10 -26.28 19.41 -11.43
N PHE A 11 -26.08 18.94 -12.66
CA PHE A 11 -25.24 17.78 -12.93
C PHE A 11 -23.81 18.14 -12.50
N SER A 12 -23.61 18.19 -11.19
CA SER A 12 -22.30 18.01 -10.59
C SER A 12 -21.79 16.72 -11.19
N ARG A 13 -20.67 16.78 -11.92
CA ARG A 13 -19.99 15.61 -12.46
C ARG A 13 -19.96 14.55 -11.38
N LEU A 14 -20.82 13.55 -11.48
CA LEU A 14 -20.66 12.31 -10.76
C LEU A 14 -19.38 11.74 -11.35
N HIS A 15 -18.24 12.10 -10.76
CA HIS A 15 -17.17 11.11 -10.66
C HIS A 15 -17.89 9.86 -10.17
N CYS A 16 -17.92 8.82 -11.00
CA CYS A 16 -18.15 7.49 -10.49
C CYS A 16 -17.03 7.30 -9.46
N ARG A 17 -17.33 7.60 -8.19
CA ARG A 17 -16.48 7.19 -7.10
C ARG A 17 -16.23 5.71 -7.31
N ASN A 18 -14.97 5.29 -7.21
CA ASN A 18 -14.70 3.87 -7.24
C ASN A 18 -15.50 3.29 -6.07
N ALA A 19 -16.47 2.42 -6.32
CA ALA A 19 -17.34 1.88 -5.26
C ALA A 19 -16.55 1.17 -4.14
N ASN A 20 -15.28 0.87 -4.42
CA ASN A 20 -14.35 0.27 -3.48
C ASN A 20 -13.69 1.31 -2.54
N GLU A 21 -13.65 2.59 -2.87
CA GLU A 21 -12.99 3.61 -2.03
C GLU A 21 -13.75 3.88 -0.73
N ASP A 22 -15.07 3.69 -0.72
CA ASP A 22 -15.95 4.02 0.40
C ASP A 22 -16.82 2.85 0.87
N TRP A 23 -16.44 1.61 0.54
CA TRP A 23 -17.22 0.39 0.85
C TRP A 23 -17.61 0.25 2.32
N MET A 24 -16.75 0.68 3.26
CA MET A 24 -17.05 0.60 4.70
C MET A 24 -18.23 1.50 5.10
N SER A 25 -18.43 2.63 4.41
CA SER A 25 -19.57 3.53 4.63
C SER A 25 -20.87 2.98 4.04
N ALA A 26 -20.76 2.13 3.01
CA ALA A 26 -21.88 1.48 2.34
C ALA A 26 -22.31 0.17 3.01
N LEU A 27 -21.70 -0.22 4.14
CA LEU A 27 -22.11 -1.39 4.91
C LEU A 27 -23.56 -1.26 5.38
N CYS A 28 -24.27 -2.39 5.50
CA CYS A 28 -25.59 -2.42 6.11
C CYS A 28 -25.50 -1.86 7.54
N PRO A 29 -26.46 -1.03 8.01
CA PRO A 29 -26.41 -0.42 9.35
C PRO A 29 -26.18 -1.41 10.50
N ARG A 30 -26.64 -2.66 10.35
CA ARG A 30 -26.41 -3.75 11.32
C ARG A 30 -24.92 -4.10 11.52
N LEU A 31 -24.06 -3.77 10.56
CA LEU A 31 -22.63 -4.05 10.60
C LEU A 31 -21.80 -2.87 11.11
N TRP A 32 -22.40 -1.68 11.30
CA TRP A 32 -21.67 -0.50 11.76
C TRP A 32 -21.20 -0.63 13.21
N ASP A 33 -22.01 -1.26 14.05
CA ASP A 33 -21.70 -1.49 15.46
C ASP A 33 -20.95 -2.83 15.71
N VAL A 34 -20.62 -3.57 14.64
CA VAL A 34 -19.89 -4.84 14.74
C VAL A 34 -18.40 -4.54 14.90
N PRO A 35 -17.71 -5.17 15.88
CA PRO A 35 -16.26 -5.00 16.02
C PRO A 35 -15.49 -5.34 14.74
N LEU A 36 -14.43 -4.58 14.43
CA LEU A 36 -13.65 -4.75 13.19
C LEU A 36 -13.14 -6.18 12.97
N HIS A 37 -12.80 -6.91 14.05
CA HIS A 37 -12.32 -8.30 13.96
C HIS A 37 -13.39 -9.32 13.55
N HIS A 38 -14.66 -8.92 13.51
CA HIS A 38 -15.76 -9.71 12.96
C HIS A 38 -16.13 -9.31 11.51
N LEU A 39 -15.48 -8.28 10.96
CA LEU A 39 -15.66 -7.87 9.57
C LEU A 39 -14.63 -8.55 8.67
N SER A 40 -15.05 -8.94 7.47
CA SER A 40 -14.12 -9.32 6.41
C SER A 40 -13.53 -8.06 5.80
N ILE A 41 -12.27 -7.77 6.13
CA ILE A 41 -11.57 -6.55 5.70
C ILE A 41 -10.45 -6.96 4.73
N PRO A 42 -10.44 -6.46 3.48
CA PRO A 42 -9.34 -6.72 2.56
C PRO A 42 -8.05 -6.06 3.07
N GLY A 43 -6.95 -6.80 2.95
CA GLY A 43 -5.63 -6.37 3.40
C GLY A 43 -4.54 -6.60 2.37
N SER A 44 -3.43 -5.89 2.53
CA SER A 44 -2.22 -5.99 1.72
C SER A 44 -1.06 -6.47 2.57
N HIS A 45 -0.42 -7.56 2.15
CA HIS A 45 0.81 -8.07 2.78
C HIS A 45 2.01 -7.27 2.29
N ASP A 46 2.90 -6.87 3.22
CA ASP A 46 4.05 -6.00 2.94
C ASP A 46 3.68 -4.79 2.05
N THR A 47 2.71 -4.01 2.54
CA THR A 47 1.98 -2.95 1.80
C THR A 47 2.89 -2.01 1.01
N MET A 48 4.03 -1.64 1.59
CA MET A 48 4.91 -0.59 1.05
C MET A 48 6.01 -1.13 0.14
N THR A 49 5.96 -2.41 -0.27
CA THR A 49 6.99 -2.99 -1.16
C THR A 49 6.99 -2.40 -2.56
N TYR A 50 5.93 -1.70 -2.98
CA TYR A 50 5.92 -0.92 -4.22
C TYR A 50 7.00 0.19 -4.22
N CYS A 51 7.47 0.62 -3.06
CA CYS A 51 8.57 1.59 -2.92
C CYS A 51 9.96 0.99 -3.23
N LEU A 52 10.09 -0.34 -3.27
CA LEU A 52 11.37 -1.01 -3.53
C LEU A 52 11.79 -0.87 -4.98
N ASN A 53 13.09 -0.71 -5.20
CA ASN A 53 13.67 -0.65 -6.53
C ASN A 53 15.08 -1.25 -6.56
N LYS A 54 15.69 -1.35 -7.74
CA LYS A 54 17.02 -1.97 -7.93
C LYS A 54 18.16 -1.25 -7.18
N LYS A 55 17.93 -0.02 -6.72
CA LYS A 55 18.88 0.77 -5.90
C LYS A 55 18.66 0.59 -4.40
N SER A 56 17.54 -0.02 -3.98
CA SER A 56 17.29 -0.32 -2.58
C SER A 56 18.42 -1.19 -2.02
N PRO A 57 18.98 -0.84 -0.86
CA PRO A 57 20.04 -1.61 -0.25
C PRO A 57 19.52 -2.96 0.24
N ILE A 58 20.38 -3.97 0.18
CA ILE A 58 20.16 -5.25 0.88
C ILE A 58 20.77 -5.08 2.27
N SER A 59 20.01 -5.44 3.32
CA SER A 59 20.48 -5.32 4.70
C SER A 59 21.83 -6.01 4.89
N HIS A 60 22.74 -5.40 5.63
CA HIS A 60 24.05 -5.99 5.95
C HIS A 60 23.96 -7.22 6.86
N GLU A 61 22.80 -7.40 7.51
CA GLU A 61 22.52 -8.51 8.41
C GLU A 61 22.10 -9.79 7.66
N GLU A 62 21.93 -9.71 6.34
CA GLU A 62 21.63 -10.85 5.48
C GLU A 62 22.76 -11.88 5.41
N SER A 63 22.43 -13.08 4.94
CA SER A 63 23.38 -14.18 4.82
C SER A 63 24.68 -13.80 4.09
N ARG A 64 25.81 -14.33 4.56
CA ARG A 64 27.14 -14.08 3.94
C ARG A 64 27.17 -14.44 2.45
N LEU A 65 26.43 -15.47 2.06
CA LEU A 65 26.29 -15.86 0.65
C LEU A 65 25.59 -14.77 -0.16
N LEU A 66 24.47 -14.23 0.33
CA LEU A 66 23.76 -13.16 -0.35
C LEU A 66 24.62 -11.90 -0.46
N GLN A 67 25.37 -11.56 0.61
CA GLN A 67 26.33 -10.46 0.58
C GLN A 67 27.42 -10.66 -0.48
N LEU A 68 27.98 -11.86 -0.57
CA LEU A 68 28.99 -12.19 -1.57
C LEU A 68 28.43 -12.10 -2.99
N LEU A 69 27.23 -12.65 -3.22
CA LEU A 69 26.56 -12.60 -4.53
C LEU A 69 26.18 -11.17 -4.93
N ASN A 70 25.76 -10.33 -3.99
CA ASN A 70 25.48 -8.92 -4.26
C ASN A 70 26.74 -8.14 -4.62
N LYS A 71 27.90 -8.48 -4.03
CA LYS A 71 29.20 -7.87 -4.37
C LYS A 71 29.76 -8.37 -5.70
N ALA A 72 29.67 -9.67 -5.97
CA ALA A 72 30.26 -10.29 -7.15
C ALA A 72 29.40 -10.12 -8.41
N LEU A 73 28.07 -10.20 -8.28
CA LEU A 73 27.13 -10.20 -9.41
C LEU A 73 25.92 -9.26 -9.13
N PRO A 74 26.13 -7.96 -8.85
CA PRO A 74 25.05 -7.05 -8.45
C PRO A 74 23.93 -6.93 -9.49
N CYS A 75 24.29 -7.00 -10.78
CA CYS A 75 23.34 -6.90 -11.90
C CYS A 75 22.40 -8.12 -12.02
N ILE A 76 22.73 -9.25 -11.38
CA ILE A 76 21.89 -10.46 -11.36
C ILE A 76 21.20 -10.57 -10.00
N THR A 77 21.96 -10.43 -8.92
CA THR A 77 21.46 -10.62 -7.55
C THR A 77 20.37 -9.61 -7.21
N ARG A 78 20.56 -8.32 -7.50
CA ARG A 78 19.58 -7.29 -7.10
C ARG A 78 18.23 -7.41 -7.82
N PRO A 79 18.16 -7.63 -9.15
CA PRO A 79 16.87 -7.89 -9.81
C PRO A 79 16.16 -9.13 -9.30
N VAL A 80 16.90 -10.20 -8.98
CA VAL A 80 16.31 -11.42 -8.41
C VAL A 80 15.74 -11.11 -7.03
N VAL A 81 16.52 -10.54 -6.12
CA VAL A 81 16.05 -10.15 -4.78
C VAL A 81 14.82 -9.26 -4.87
N LEU A 82 14.87 -8.19 -5.68
CA LEU A 82 13.72 -7.31 -5.88
C LEU A 82 12.46 -8.06 -6.33
N LYS A 83 12.59 -9.01 -7.26
CA LYS A 83 11.46 -9.83 -7.73
C LYS A 83 10.87 -10.69 -6.61
N TRP A 84 11.68 -11.17 -5.69
CA TRP A 84 11.21 -11.93 -4.51
C TRP A 84 10.67 -11.03 -3.41
N SER A 85 11.11 -9.76 -3.35
CA SER A 85 10.72 -8.82 -2.29
C SER A 85 9.46 -8.02 -2.57
N VAL A 86 9.07 -7.82 -3.83
CA VAL A 86 7.88 -7.02 -4.18
C VAL A 86 6.62 -7.86 -4.09
N THR A 87 5.70 -7.46 -3.21
CA THR A 87 4.38 -8.09 -3.03
C THR A 87 3.23 -7.24 -3.55
N GLN A 88 3.42 -5.91 -3.62
CA GLN A 88 2.42 -4.95 -4.09
C GLN A 88 2.93 -4.18 -5.30
N ALA A 89 2.07 -4.06 -6.32
CA ALA A 89 2.34 -3.26 -7.52
C ALA A 89 1.73 -1.85 -7.46
N LEU A 90 0.65 -1.69 -6.68
CA LEU A 90 -0.08 -0.44 -6.51
C LEU A 90 0.52 0.39 -5.36
N ASP A 91 0.52 1.70 -5.50
CA ASP A 91 0.88 2.57 -4.37
C ASP A 91 -0.20 2.56 -3.26
N VAL A 92 0.12 3.12 -2.10
CA VAL A 92 -0.80 3.07 -0.95
C VAL A 92 -2.14 3.76 -1.22
N THR A 93 -2.15 4.83 -2.03
CA THR A 93 -3.39 5.52 -2.38
C THR A 93 -4.23 4.65 -3.31
N GLU A 94 -3.61 4.06 -4.34
CA GLU A 94 -4.28 3.13 -5.24
C GLU A 94 -4.81 1.88 -4.51
N GLN A 95 -4.07 1.35 -3.52
CA GLN A 95 -4.53 0.24 -2.68
C GLN A 95 -5.77 0.64 -1.86
N LEU A 96 -5.80 1.86 -1.30
CA LEU A 96 -6.95 2.39 -0.57
C LEU A 96 -8.15 2.62 -1.49
N ASP A 97 -7.94 3.12 -2.71
CA ASP A 97 -8.98 3.31 -3.72
C ASP A 97 -9.54 1.96 -4.22
N ALA A 98 -8.70 0.92 -4.23
CA ALA A 98 -9.11 -0.47 -4.50
C ALA A 98 -9.82 -1.14 -3.31
N GLY A 99 -9.91 -0.48 -2.15
CA GLY A 99 -10.68 -0.90 -0.99
C GLY A 99 -9.89 -1.56 0.14
N VAL A 100 -8.57 -1.70 0.03
CA VAL A 100 -7.70 -2.25 1.09
C VAL A 100 -7.81 -1.41 2.38
N ARG A 101 -8.05 -2.02 3.53
CA ARG A 101 -8.13 -1.29 4.83
C ARG A 101 -7.32 -1.93 5.95
N TYR A 102 -6.65 -3.05 5.68
CA TYR A 102 -5.69 -3.69 6.58
C TYR A 102 -4.28 -3.65 5.97
N LEU A 103 -3.38 -2.86 6.54
CA LEU A 103 -2.04 -2.63 5.99
C LEU A 103 -0.98 -3.31 6.84
N ASP A 104 -0.25 -4.27 6.26
CA ASP A 104 0.98 -4.79 6.85
C ASP A 104 2.13 -3.80 6.56
N LEU A 105 2.60 -3.09 7.60
CA LEU A 105 3.68 -2.11 7.53
C LEU A 105 4.91 -2.61 8.27
N ARG A 106 5.97 -2.90 7.52
CA ARG A 106 7.27 -3.31 8.09
C ARG A 106 8.27 -2.17 8.01
N ILE A 107 8.76 -1.76 9.17
CA ILE A 107 9.60 -0.57 9.32
C ILE A 107 10.86 -0.96 10.07
N ALA A 108 12.02 -0.50 9.59
CA ALA A 108 13.29 -0.63 10.28
C ALA A 108 13.95 0.74 10.45
N HIS A 109 14.75 0.87 11.50
CA HIS A 109 15.63 2.00 11.68
C HIS A 109 16.93 1.75 10.92
N MET A 110 17.28 2.62 9.99
CA MET A 110 18.57 2.53 9.29
C MET A 110 19.65 3.20 10.14
N LEU A 111 20.73 2.45 10.40
CA LEU A 111 21.85 2.90 11.26
C LEU A 111 22.61 4.10 10.69
N GLU A 112 22.57 4.30 9.38
CA GLU A 112 23.21 5.42 8.69
C GLU A 112 22.19 6.55 8.44
N GLY A 113 22.18 7.59 9.29
CA GLY A 113 21.31 8.76 9.09
C GLY A 113 21.05 9.59 10.36
N SER A 114 19.93 10.34 10.35
CA SER A 114 19.46 11.11 11.51
C SER A 114 18.76 10.22 12.54
N GLU A 115 18.48 10.74 13.75
CA GLU A 115 17.76 9.98 14.80
C GLU A 115 16.33 9.54 14.39
N LYS A 116 15.79 10.01 13.27
CA LYS A 116 14.46 9.66 12.74
C LYS A 116 14.56 8.96 11.39
N ASN A 117 15.46 7.97 11.28
CA ASN A 117 15.75 7.29 10.03
C ASN A 117 14.95 5.98 9.89
N LEU A 118 13.63 6.09 9.86
CA LEU A 118 12.72 4.96 9.66
C LEU A 118 12.44 4.73 8.18
N HIS A 119 12.62 3.49 7.72
CA HIS A 119 12.39 3.08 6.34
C HIS A 119 11.46 1.88 6.28
N PHE A 120 10.64 1.82 5.23
CA PHE A 120 9.90 0.60 4.92
C PHE A 120 10.86 -0.46 4.39
N VAL A 121 10.74 -1.68 4.91
CA VAL A 121 11.60 -2.81 4.58
C VAL A 121 10.77 -4.04 4.22
N HIS A 122 11.42 -5.00 3.60
CA HIS A 122 10.89 -6.35 3.41
C HIS A 122 11.96 -7.33 3.85
N MET A 123 11.62 -8.23 4.77
CA MET A 123 12.52 -9.28 5.23
C MET A 123 12.41 -10.47 4.28
N VAL A 124 13.54 -10.93 3.75
CA VAL A 124 13.66 -12.09 2.86
C VAL A 124 13.97 -13.35 3.66
#